data_AF-A0A183TZN4-F1
#
_entry.id   AF-A0A183TZN4-F1
#
_cell.length_a   1.000
_cell.length_b   1.000
_cell.length_c   1.000
_cell.angle_alpha   90.00
_cell.angle_beta   90.00
_cell.angle_gamma   90.00
#
_symmetry.space_group_name_H-M   'P 1'
#
loop_
_entity.id
_entity.type
_entity.pdbx_description
1 polymer ?
#
loop_
_entity_poly.entity_id
_entity_poly.type
_entity_poly.pdbx_seq_one_letter_code
_entity_poly.pdbx_strand_id
1 'polypeptide(L)'
;MFKTASSARAAELLDSSGQVVPFIGFDGCSTLPLSFSEKVADVSCNDILPEVRNAFKKLAKKDALTREKVVFLLTLWNWFEGNGGVIGNLRDETNRKVLPTLRICLSQDGILVIRTACIRLLESFIKALRKSSERYMKTVLPYVIFAMHDGYSQVVQYAHLLFTNCFNEENRRKAIAICLQVTCDIALQILERTHPLLSKGEGEETDNQRECRLSAQSLACLASLCERLDSAGERERIVKLIQNRHLYKQLISCSPQVMSGMFSLGSRLLILDWAEGVLQSGLPASALSNLDNPDRTIGQHAECTQNRDMGSIGPAYISIFGRFPPSVTVQKYLALDCGVPVLHWMNLESKLMVIVKLTFDNVSSMDKEPFLGRVLDAFFDGMPADSSFSVSNWANALVELAEMAFSDLDSADENMKREDFVEHFFSKVCNNLCGTILL
;
A
#
# COMPACT_ATOMS: atom_id res chain seq x y z
N MET A 1 0.19 -25.26 -40.26
CA MET A 1 -0.93 -24.31 -40.06
C MET A 1 -0.83 -23.78 -38.63
N PHE A 2 -0.21 -22.62 -38.45
CA PHE A 2 0.07 -22.05 -37.12
C PHE A 2 -1.17 -21.33 -36.61
N LYS A 3 -1.77 -21.83 -35.51
CA LYS A 3 -2.83 -21.11 -34.79
C LYS A 3 -2.17 -19.99 -33.98
N THR A 4 -2.47 -18.75 -34.35
CA THR A 4 -2.14 -17.56 -33.55
C THR A 4 -2.97 -17.58 -32.26
N ALA A 5 -2.29 -17.41 -31.13
CA ALA A 5 -2.93 -17.21 -29.83
C ALA A 5 -3.62 -15.83 -29.82
N SER A 6 -4.94 -15.78 -29.62
CA SER A 6 -5.65 -14.53 -29.40
C SER A 6 -5.71 -14.23 -27.90
N SER A 7 -5.53 -12.96 -27.55
CA SER A 7 -5.68 -12.43 -26.19
C SER A 7 -7.04 -12.77 -25.57
N ALA A 8 -8.09 -12.87 -26.38
CA ALA A 8 -9.43 -13.25 -25.95
C ALA A 8 -9.46 -14.66 -25.32
N ARG A 9 -8.71 -15.62 -25.87
CA ARG A 9 -8.64 -16.98 -25.33
C ARG A 9 -7.82 -17.07 -24.04
N ALA A 10 -6.86 -16.16 -23.86
CA ALA A 10 -6.13 -16.04 -22.60
C ALA A 10 -7.00 -15.39 -21.51
N ALA A 11 -7.85 -14.42 -21.86
CA ALA A 11 -8.80 -13.80 -20.93
C ALA A 11 -9.86 -14.79 -20.43
N GLU A 12 -10.45 -15.60 -21.33
CA GLU A 12 -11.38 -16.68 -20.94
C GLU A 12 -10.75 -17.71 -20.00
N LEU A 13 -9.48 -18.09 -20.23
CA LEU A 13 -8.77 -19.04 -19.38
C LEU A 13 -8.48 -18.47 -17.98
N LEU A 14 -8.24 -17.17 -17.86
CA LEU A 14 -8.02 -16.48 -16.59
C LEU A 14 -9.32 -16.32 -15.79
N ASP A 15 -10.44 -16.05 -16.47
CA ASP A 15 -11.76 -15.97 -15.82
C ASP A 15 -12.21 -17.35 -15.31
N SER A 16 -11.82 -18.42 -16.03
CA SER A 16 -12.10 -19.81 -15.63
C SER A 16 -11.21 -20.37 -14.52
N SER A 17 -10.08 -19.71 -14.19
CA SER A 17 -9.08 -20.25 -13.24
C SER A 17 -9.29 -19.80 -11.79
N GLY A 18 -10.29 -18.94 -11.52
CA GLY A 18 -10.59 -18.44 -10.18
C GLY A 18 -9.52 -17.51 -9.60
N GLN A 19 -8.51 -17.11 -10.38
CA GLN A 19 -7.54 -16.09 -9.99
C GLN A 19 -8.14 -14.69 -10.22
N VAL A 20 -8.33 -13.94 -9.14
CA VAL A 20 -8.65 -12.50 -9.22
C VAL A 20 -7.40 -11.78 -9.71
N VAL A 21 -7.28 -11.60 -11.02
CA VAL A 21 -6.29 -10.71 -11.62
C VAL A 21 -6.78 -9.27 -11.37
N PRO A 22 -5.99 -8.37 -10.75
CA PRO A 22 -6.40 -6.98 -10.58
C PRO A 22 -6.69 -6.37 -11.95
N PHE A 23 -7.90 -5.83 -12.10
CA PHE A 23 -8.43 -5.27 -13.33
C PHE A 23 -7.47 -4.24 -13.96
N ILE A 24 -6.92 -4.59 -15.13
CA ILE A 24 -6.28 -3.65 -16.05
C ILE A 24 -7.28 -3.47 -17.20
N GLY A 25 -8.11 -2.44 -17.09
CA GLY A 25 -9.16 -2.16 -18.08
C GLY A 25 -8.57 -1.68 -19.41
N PHE A 26 -8.85 -2.43 -20.47
CA PHE A 26 -9.16 -1.92 -21.79
C PHE A 26 -10.61 -2.30 -22.06
N ASP A 27 -11.49 -1.31 -22.25
CA ASP A 27 -12.67 -1.34 -23.15
C ASP A 27 -13.71 -0.28 -22.75
N GLY A 28 -14.24 0.45 -23.76
CA GLY A 28 -15.59 1.03 -23.70
C GLY A 28 -15.74 2.49 -24.16
N CYS A 29 -15.76 2.72 -25.46
CA CYS A 29 -16.24 3.96 -26.07
C CYS A 29 -17.76 4.13 -25.87
N SER A 30 -18.23 5.26 -25.32
CA SER A 30 -19.53 5.89 -25.66
C SER A 30 -19.74 7.28 -25.01
N THR A 31 -19.83 8.28 -25.90
CA THR A 31 -20.58 9.56 -25.87
C THR A 31 -20.97 10.29 -24.55
N LEU A 32 -20.60 11.60 -24.53
CA LEU A 32 -21.18 12.78 -23.82
C LEU A 32 -20.89 12.92 -22.30
N PRO A 33 -21.04 14.12 -21.65
CA PRO A 33 -21.17 15.50 -22.14
C PRO A 33 -20.09 16.48 -21.60
N LEU A 34 -20.14 17.73 -22.12
CA LEU A 34 -19.31 18.89 -21.77
C LEU A 34 -19.40 19.29 -20.28
N SER A 35 -18.23 19.58 -19.69
CA SER A 35 -17.95 20.87 -19.02
C SER A 35 -16.53 20.91 -18.45
N PHE A 36 -15.71 21.79 -19.02
CA PHE A 36 -14.81 22.76 -18.37
C PHE A 36 -13.95 23.35 -19.49
N SER A 37 -14.43 24.44 -20.08
CA SER A 37 -13.70 25.29 -21.01
C SER A 37 -13.07 26.46 -20.25
N GLU A 38 -12.05 27.04 -20.87
CA GLU A 38 -11.57 28.40 -20.67
C GLU A 38 -10.79 28.74 -19.40
N LYS A 39 -9.46 28.58 -19.52
CA LYS A 39 -8.49 29.64 -19.17
C LYS A 39 -7.06 29.43 -19.71
N VAL A 40 -6.82 28.42 -20.56
CA VAL A 40 -5.47 28.09 -21.10
C VAL A 40 -5.29 28.46 -22.58
N ALA A 41 -6.33 28.93 -23.28
CA ALA A 41 -6.35 28.94 -24.75
C ALA A 41 -5.87 30.22 -25.46
N ASP A 42 -5.64 31.35 -24.79
CA ASP A 42 -5.41 32.64 -25.48
C ASP A 42 -4.09 33.33 -25.11
N VAL A 43 -2.97 32.82 -25.62
CA VAL A 43 -1.69 33.55 -25.63
C VAL A 43 -0.90 33.20 -26.89
N SER A 44 -0.61 34.20 -27.73
CA SER A 44 0.14 34.07 -28.98
C SER A 44 1.63 33.77 -28.74
N CYS A 45 2.08 32.54 -29.01
CA CYS A 45 3.52 32.21 -29.01
C CYS A 45 4.06 32.21 -30.45
N ASN A 46 4.32 33.37 -31.05
CA ASN A 46 4.76 33.45 -32.44
C ASN A 46 6.12 32.78 -32.74
N ASP A 47 6.96 32.59 -31.73
CA ASP A 47 8.31 32.01 -31.87
C ASP A 47 8.42 30.50 -31.59
N ILE A 48 7.31 29.84 -31.25
CA ILE A 48 7.24 28.38 -31.11
C ILE A 48 6.76 27.79 -32.45
N LEU A 49 7.47 26.76 -32.93
CA LEU A 49 7.09 25.99 -34.13
C LEU A 49 5.58 25.67 -34.10
N PRO A 50 4.84 25.93 -35.19
CA PRO A 50 3.39 25.66 -35.26
C PRO A 50 3.01 24.24 -34.81
N GLU A 51 3.86 23.25 -35.11
CA GLU A 51 3.68 21.84 -34.74
C GLU A 51 3.73 21.63 -33.22
N VAL A 52 4.66 22.30 -32.54
CA VAL A 52 4.82 22.27 -31.08
C VAL A 52 3.66 23.02 -30.41
N ARG A 53 3.27 24.17 -30.94
CA ARG A 53 2.10 24.93 -30.48
C ARG A 53 0.82 24.10 -30.61
N ASN A 54 0.67 23.39 -31.73
CA ASN A 54 -0.46 22.52 -32.00
C ASN A 54 -0.44 21.28 -31.08
N ALA A 55 0.73 20.69 -30.82
CA ALA A 55 0.90 19.63 -29.85
C ALA A 55 0.41 20.07 -28.45
N PHE A 56 0.75 21.28 -27.99
CA PHE A 56 0.24 21.82 -26.72
C PHE A 56 -1.27 22.05 -26.72
N LYS A 57 -1.82 22.66 -27.79
CA LYS A 57 -3.26 22.87 -27.93
C LYS A 57 -4.03 21.54 -27.93
N LYS A 58 -3.43 20.47 -28.45
CA LYS A 58 -4.04 19.14 -28.48
C LYS A 58 -3.87 18.38 -27.18
N LEU A 59 -2.75 18.52 -26.47
CA LEU A 59 -2.56 17.97 -25.12
C LEU A 59 -3.50 18.58 -24.08
N ALA A 60 -3.88 19.86 -24.24
CA ALA A 60 -4.84 20.54 -23.37
C ALA A 60 -6.32 20.14 -23.63
N LYS A 61 -6.59 19.25 -24.61
CA LYS A 61 -7.94 18.77 -24.89
C LYS A 61 -8.25 17.54 -24.03
N LYS A 62 -9.47 17.49 -23.50
CA LYS A 62 -9.97 16.40 -22.65
C LYS A 62 -10.19 15.05 -23.35
N ASP A 63 -10.09 14.99 -24.68
CA ASP A 63 -10.39 13.78 -25.45
C ASP A 63 -9.32 12.68 -25.25
N ALA A 64 -9.79 11.49 -24.89
CA ALA A 64 -9.04 10.34 -24.41
C ALA A 64 -8.60 9.38 -25.52
N LEU A 65 -8.87 9.64 -26.82
CA LEU A 65 -8.52 8.76 -27.95
C LEU A 65 -6.99 8.68 -28.27
N THR A 66 -6.18 8.42 -27.23
CA THR A 66 -5.21 7.32 -27.04
C THR A 66 -4.06 7.03 -28.01
N ARG A 67 -3.90 7.75 -29.12
CA ARG A 67 -2.62 7.72 -29.90
C ARG A 67 -1.99 9.09 -30.07
N GLU A 68 -2.83 10.11 -30.20
CA GLU A 68 -2.38 11.47 -30.46
C GLU A 68 -1.62 12.09 -29.28
N LYS A 69 -2.04 11.90 -28.01
CA LYS A 69 -1.34 12.47 -26.84
C LYS A 69 0.11 11.98 -26.72
N VAL A 70 0.34 10.67 -26.86
CA VAL A 70 1.70 10.11 -26.86
C VAL A 70 2.50 10.63 -28.04
N VAL A 71 1.93 10.66 -29.24
CA VAL A 71 2.58 11.25 -30.43
C VAL A 71 2.95 12.72 -30.21
N PHE A 72 2.12 13.51 -29.52
CA PHE A 72 2.45 14.89 -29.18
C PHE A 72 3.53 14.98 -28.13
N LEU A 73 3.50 14.15 -27.08
CA LEU A 73 4.58 14.10 -26.10
C LEU A 73 5.91 13.70 -26.74
N LEU A 74 5.90 12.74 -27.68
CA LEU A 74 7.06 12.35 -28.48
C LEU A 74 7.52 13.49 -29.40
N THR A 75 6.58 14.19 -30.05
CA THR A 75 6.87 15.35 -30.90
C THR A 75 7.55 16.46 -30.09
N LEU A 76 7.00 16.77 -28.91
CA LEU A 76 7.59 17.71 -27.98
C LEU A 76 8.96 17.24 -27.52
N TRP A 77 9.10 15.98 -27.14
CA TRP A 77 10.36 15.42 -26.66
C TRP A 77 11.45 15.51 -27.73
N ASN A 78 11.18 15.08 -28.97
CA ASN A 78 12.12 15.23 -30.10
C ASN A 78 12.50 16.70 -30.33
N TRP A 79 11.55 17.62 -30.19
CA TRP A 79 11.83 19.05 -30.30
C TRP A 79 12.75 19.55 -29.18
N PHE A 80 12.54 19.12 -27.93
CA PHE A 80 13.38 19.48 -26.78
C PHE A 80 14.80 18.90 -26.91
N GLU A 81 14.95 17.67 -27.41
CA GLU A 81 16.27 17.08 -27.67
C GLU A 81 17.01 17.80 -28.81
N GLY A 82 16.31 18.13 -29.90
CA GLY A 82 16.91 18.76 -31.07
C GLY A 82 17.23 20.25 -30.92
N ASN A 83 16.54 20.99 -30.03
CA ASN A 83 16.63 22.45 -29.95
C ASN A 83 17.10 22.99 -28.60
N GLY A 84 17.76 22.18 -27.77
CA GLY A 84 18.17 22.54 -26.41
C GLY A 84 18.91 23.89 -26.25
N GLY A 85 19.59 24.38 -27.29
CA GLY A 85 20.24 25.71 -27.31
C GLY A 85 19.31 26.90 -27.59
N VAL A 86 18.21 26.70 -28.34
CA VAL A 86 17.26 27.76 -28.77
C VAL A 86 16.21 28.04 -27.69
N ILE A 87 15.88 27.03 -26.90
CA ILE A 87 14.88 27.09 -25.80
C ILE A 87 15.34 28.04 -24.69
N GLY A 88 16.66 28.23 -24.54
CA GLY A 88 17.26 29.22 -23.67
C GLY A 88 16.84 30.67 -23.96
N ASN A 89 16.25 30.97 -25.12
CA ASN A 89 15.75 32.30 -25.49
C ASN A 89 14.22 32.45 -25.33
N LEU A 90 13.47 31.35 -25.11
CA LEU A 90 12.00 31.33 -24.99
C LEU A 90 11.53 31.21 -23.52
N ARG A 91 12.34 31.76 -22.60
CA ARG A 91 12.40 31.40 -21.17
C ARG A 91 11.14 31.59 -20.34
N ASP A 92 10.20 32.44 -20.71
CA ASP A 92 9.11 32.83 -19.78
C ASP A 92 7.75 32.31 -20.19
N GLU A 93 7.37 32.38 -21.47
CA GLU A 93 6.05 31.97 -21.93
C GLU A 93 5.93 30.46 -22.14
N THR A 94 6.95 29.83 -22.70
CA THR A 94 7.01 28.36 -22.85
C THR A 94 6.91 27.71 -21.48
N ASN A 95 7.65 28.22 -20.50
CA ASN A 95 7.65 27.66 -19.16
C ASN A 95 6.33 27.84 -18.40
N ARG A 96 5.59 28.95 -18.61
CA ARG A 96 4.26 29.17 -18.01
C ARG A 96 3.19 28.21 -18.54
N LYS A 97 3.36 27.65 -19.74
CA LYS A 97 2.37 26.76 -20.37
C LYS A 97 2.73 25.28 -20.24
N VAL A 98 4.00 24.93 -20.44
CA VAL A 98 4.45 23.53 -20.47
C VAL A 98 4.33 22.87 -19.10
N LEU A 99 4.76 23.55 -18.04
CA LEU A 99 4.86 22.94 -16.71
C LEU A 99 3.51 22.66 -16.04
N PRO A 100 2.49 23.54 -16.13
CA PRO A 100 1.15 23.20 -15.66
C PRO A 100 0.52 22.02 -16.42
N THR A 101 0.70 21.93 -17.73
CA THR A 101 0.20 20.79 -18.53
C THR A 101 0.92 19.49 -18.16
N LEU A 102 2.24 19.52 -17.98
CA LEU A 102 3.00 18.35 -17.52
C LEU A 102 2.57 17.89 -16.12
N ARG A 103 2.35 18.83 -15.19
CA ARG A 103 1.85 18.52 -13.83
C ARG A 103 0.54 17.73 -13.88
N ILE A 104 -0.38 18.14 -14.76
CA ILE A 104 -1.67 17.49 -14.98
C ILE A 104 -1.46 16.06 -15.51
N CYS A 105 -0.73 15.90 -16.61
CA CYS A 105 -0.56 14.60 -17.25
C CYS A 105 0.25 13.59 -16.39
N LEU A 106 1.14 14.07 -15.52
CA LEU A 106 1.94 13.21 -14.62
C LEU A 106 1.09 12.50 -13.55
N SER A 107 -0.03 13.08 -13.14
CA SER A 107 -0.79 12.60 -11.97
C SER A 107 -2.26 12.29 -12.28
N GLN A 108 -2.88 12.98 -13.23
CA GLN A 108 -4.29 12.80 -13.58
C GLN A 108 -4.53 11.71 -14.63
N ASP A 109 -3.54 11.42 -15.49
CA ASP A 109 -3.77 10.52 -16.61
C ASP A 109 -3.78 9.05 -16.15
N GLY A 110 -4.90 8.36 -16.37
CA GLY A 110 -5.04 6.94 -16.02
C GLY A 110 -4.11 6.03 -16.82
N ILE A 111 -3.62 6.48 -17.98
CA ILE A 111 -2.80 5.67 -18.89
C ILE A 111 -1.33 5.77 -18.50
N LEU A 112 -0.75 4.65 -18.07
CA LEU A 112 0.66 4.58 -17.63
C LEU A 112 1.66 5.06 -18.69
N VAL A 113 1.37 4.83 -19.98
CA VAL A 113 2.25 5.23 -21.10
C VAL A 113 2.32 6.74 -21.20
N ILE A 114 1.21 7.44 -20.97
CA ILE A 114 1.16 8.90 -20.97
C ILE A 114 1.93 9.43 -19.78
N ARG A 115 1.68 8.91 -18.56
CA ARG A 115 2.45 9.31 -17.36
C ARG A 115 3.95 9.13 -17.57
N THR A 116 4.37 7.99 -18.11
CA THR A 116 5.77 7.69 -18.42
C THR A 116 6.36 8.66 -19.47
N ALA A 117 5.64 8.92 -20.56
CA ALA A 117 6.07 9.86 -21.59
C ALA A 117 6.19 11.29 -21.04
N CYS A 118 5.30 11.71 -20.14
CA CYS A 118 5.38 13.00 -19.47
C CYS A 118 6.61 13.12 -18.57
N ILE A 119 7.00 12.06 -17.85
CA ILE A 119 8.24 12.05 -17.05
C ILE A 119 9.46 12.26 -17.96
N ARG A 120 9.54 11.52 -19.07
CA ARG A 120 10.67 11.64 -20.03
C ARG A 120 10.74 13.00 -20.71
N LEU A 121 9.57 13.56 -21.05
CA LEU A 121 9.47 14.91 -21.58
C LEU A 121 9.95 15.94 -20.56
N LEU A 122 9.56 15.80 -19.29
CA LEU A 122 10.03 16.66 -18.21
C LEU A 122 11.54 16.55 -17.99
N GLU A 123 12.10 15.34 -18.05
CA GLU A 123 13.55 15.12 -17.99
C GLU A 123 14.28 15.90 -19.09
N SER A 124 13.80 15.78 -20.34
CA SER A 124 14.38 16.49 -21.49
C SER A 124 14.25 18.00 -21.37
N PHE A 125 13.11 18.47 -20.85
CA PHE A 125 12.86 19.87 -20.55
C PHE A 125 13.83 20.43 -19.50
N ILE A 126 14.05 19.70 -18.39
CA ILE A 126 15.01 20.09 -17.34
C ILE A 126 16.43 20.16 -17.92
N LYS A 127 16.84 19.14 -18.69
CA LYS A 127 18.15 19.10 -19.36
C LYS A 127 18.37 20.26 -20.33
N ALA A 128 17.35 20.62 -21.10
CA ALA A 128 17.40 21.73 -22.05
C ALA A 128 17.50 23.09 -21.34
N LEU A 129 16.69 23.34 -20.31
CA LEU A 129 16.60 24.64 -19.64
C LEU A 129 17.63 24.87 -18.53
N ARG A 130 18.20 23.78 -17.98
CA ARG A 130 19.18 23.80 -16.89
C ARG A 130 18.71 24.70 -15.74
N LYS A 131 19.53 25.65 -15.30
CA LYS A 131 19.24 26.60 -14.22
C LYS A 131 17.94 27.40 -14.41
N SER A 132 17.52 27.64 -15.66
CA SER A 132 16.29 28.40 -15.95
C SER A 132 15.02 27.67 -15.51
N SER A 133 15.12 26.36 -15.26
CA SER A 133 14.00 25.52 -14.83
C SER A 133 13.76 25.56 -13.31
N GLU A 134 14.74 26.02 -12.51
CA GLU A 134 14.73 25.96 -11.04
C GLU A 134 13.48 26.57 -10.41
N ARG A 135 13.03 27.74 -10.89
CA ARG A 135 11.85 28.44 -10.36
C ARG A 135 10.53 27.66 -10.52
N TYR A 136 10.51 26.65 -11.37
CA TYR A 136 9.35 25.81 -11.63
C TYR A 136 9.43 24.42 -11.01
N MET A 137 10.62 24.00 -10.62
CA MET A 137 10.86 22.69 -10.03
C MET A 137 10.02 22.49 -8.76
N LYS A 138 9.86 23.53 -7.94
CA LYS A 138 9.00 23.50 -6.74
C LYS A 138 7.53 23.19 -7.03
N THR A 139 7.06 23.42 -8.26
CA THR A 139 5.66 23.19 -8.65
C THR A 139 5.45 21.82 -9.28
N VAL A 140 6.45 21.29 -9.99
CA VAL A 140 6.32 20.03 -10.76
C VAL A 140 6.97 18.83 -10.08
N LEU A 141 8.12 19.01 -9.42
CA LEU A 141 8.83 17.93 -8.75
C LEU A 141 8.02 17.26 -7.63
N PRO A 142 7.12 17.95 -6.88
CA PRO A 142 6.26 17.26 -5.93
C PRO A 142 5.43 16.13 -6.56
N TYR A 143 4.96 16.31 -7.81
CA TYR A 143 4.21 15.31 -8.57
C TYR A 143 5.10 14.21 -9.14
N VAL A 144 6.37 14.51 -9.44
CA VAL A 144 7.35 13.49 -9.82
C VAL A 144 7.69 12.61 -8.61
N ILE A 145 7.88 13.21 -7.43
CA ILE A 145 8.09 12.47 -6.18
C ILE A 145 6.87 11.60 -5.86
N PHE A 146 5.67 12.16 -6.01
CA PHE A 146 4.43 11.38 -5.89
C PHE A 146 4.41 10.19 -6.88
N ALA A 147 4.86 10.37 -8.12
CA ALA A 147 4.98 9.31 -9.13
C ALA A 147 6.04 8.23 -8.80
N MET A 148 6.98 8.48 -7.89
CA MET A 148 7.90 7.45 -7.36
C MET A 148 7.16 6.39 -6.52
N HIS A 149 5.87 6.61 -6.23
CA HIS A 149 5.01 5.71 -5.48
C HIS A 149 3.81 5.21 -6.31
N ASP A 150 3.87 5.34 -7.64
CA ASP A 150 2.83 4.85 -8.56
C ASP A 150 2.68 3.31 -8.46
N GLY A 151 1.47 2.80 -8.69
CA GLY A 151 1.21 1.36 -8.69
C GLY A 151 1.91 0.60 -9.82
N TYR A 152 2.33 1.29 -10.88
CA TYR A 152 3.07 0.71 -12.00
C TYR A 152 4.58 0.93 -11.85
N SER A 153 5.33 -0.15 -11.74
CA SER A 153 6.80 -0.15 -11.59
C SER A 153 7.52 0.64 -12.69
N GLN A 154 6.99 0.65 -13.91
CA GLN A 154 7.53 1.44 -15.01
C GLN A 154 7.50 2.94 -14.69
N VAL A 155 6.38 3.47 -14.20
CA VAL A 155 6.24 4.89 -13.84
C VAL A 155 7.22 5.25 -12.72
N VAL A 156 7.29 4.40 -11.70
CA VAL A 156 8.24 4.53 -10.58
C VAL A 156 9.68 4.60 -11.11
N GLN A 157 10.09 3.65 -11.95
CA GLN A 157 11.45 3.60 -12.50
C GLN A 157 11.81 4.87 -13.26
N TYR A 158 10.93 5.38 -14.12
CA TYR A 158 11.18 6.61 -14.87
C TYR A 158 11.22 7.84 -13.95
N ALA A 159 10.40 7.90 -12.90
CA ALA A 159 10.44 8.99 -11.92
C ALA A 159 11.79 9.03 -11.18
N HIS A 160 12.31 7.87 -10.76
CA HIS A 160 13.65 7.75 -10.17
C HIS A 160 14.76 8.11 -11.17
N LEU A 161 14.62 7.68 -12.43
CA LEU A 161 15.59 7.95 -13.48
C LEU A 161 15.69 9.45 -13.80
N LEU A 162 14.56 10.18 -13.83
CA LEU A 162 14.55 11.63 -14.00
C LEU A 162 15.45 12.31 -12.95
N PHE A 163 15.29 11.95 -11.67
CA PHE A 163 16.12 12.52 -10.61
C PHE A 163 17.60 12.19 -10.76
N THR A 164 17.92 10.96 -11.18
CA THR A 164 19.29 10.49 -11.39
C THR A 164 19.95 11.15 -12.60
N ASN A 165 19.18 11.41 -13.65
CA ASN A 165 19.68 11.98 -14.90
C ASN A 165 19.75 13.51 -14.89
N CYS A 166 18.92 14.18 -14.08
CA CYS A 166 18.86 15.65 -14.04
C CYS A 166 19.63 16.28 -12.88
N PHE A 167 19.88 15.52 -11.81
CA PHE A 167 20.50 16.05 -10.60
C PHE A 167 21.65 15.16 -10.15
N ASN A 168 22.77 15.77 -9.75
CA ASN A 168 23.78 15.05 -8.98
C ASN A 168 23.22 14.65 -7.61
N GLU A 169 23.93 13.80 -6.88
CA GLU A 169 23.43 13.24 -5.63
C GLU A 169 23.06 14.32 -4.58
N GLU A 170 23.90 15.33 -4.40
CA GLU A 170 23.66 16.41 -3.45
C GLU A 170 22.42 17.24 -3.82
N ASN A 171 22.31 17.65 -5.09
CA ASN A 171 21.18 18.42 -5.59
C ASN A 171 19.89 17.61 -5.60
N ARG A 172 19.98 16.29 -5.81
CA ARG A 172 18.83 15.38 -5.70
C ARG A 172 18.30 15.38 -4.27
N ARG A 173 19.16 15.23 -3.26
CA ARG A 173 18.73 15.29 -1.84
C ARG A 173 18.07 16.63 -1.53
N LYS A 174 18.68 17.76 -1.95
CA LYS A 174 18.12 19.11 -1.76
C LYS A 174 16.76 19.28 -2.46
N ALA A 175 16.65 18.85 -3.71
CA ALA A 175 15.41 18.97 -4.49
C ALA A 175 14.25 18.20 -3.83
N ILE A 176 14.51 16.97 -3.36
CA ILE A 176 13.49 16.19 -2.67
C ILE A 176 13.15 16.82 -1.31
N ALA A 177 14.14 17.28 -0.54
CA ALA A 177 13.89 17.96 0.74
C ALA A 177 13.00 19.21 0.58
N ILE A 178 13.25 20.04 -0.43
CA ILE A 178 12.45 21.24 -0.72
C ILE A 178 11.00 20.90 -1.10
N CYS A 179 10.77 19.76 -1.75
CA CYS A 179 9.45 19.36 -2.25
C CYS A 179 8.68 18.47 -1.26
N LEU A 180 9.34 17.98 -0.21
CA LEU A 180 8.81 16.97 0.70
C LEU A 180 7.45 17.36 1.28
N GLN A 181 7.35 18.58 1.82
CA GLN A 181 6.14 19.07 2.45
C GLN A 181 4.98 19.18 1.45
N VAL A 182 5.25 19.72 0.26
CA VAL A 182 4.23 19.86 -0.79
C VAL A 182 3.76 18.49 -1.27
N THR A 183 4.65 17.51 -1.40
CA THR A 183 4.26 16.13 -1.73
C THR A 183 3.41 15.49 -0.65
N CYS A 184 3.76 15.70 0.63
CA CYS A 184 2.95 15.25 1.76
C CYS A 184 1.54 15.86 1.73
N ASP A 185 1.45 17.17 1.48
CA ASP A 185 0.17 17.88 1.37
C ASP A 185 -0.70 17.36 0.22
N ILE A 186 -0.10 17.04 -0.93
CA ILE A 186 -0.82 16.42 -2.04
C ILE A 186 -1.43 15.08 -1.60
N ALA A 187 -0.62 14.21 -0.99
CA ALA A 187 -1.07 12.89 -0.55
C ALA A 187 -2.18 12.97 0.51
N LEU A 188 -2.03 13.85 1.51
CA LEU A 188 -3.04 14.06 2.54
C LEU A 188 -4.35 14.60 1.96
N GLN A 189 -4.30 15.63 1.10
CA GLN A 189 -5.50 16.19 0.48
C GLN A 189 -6.23 15.18 -0.42
N ILE A 190 -5.50 14.25 -1.08
CA ILE A 190 -6.13 13.16 -1.84
C ILE A 190 -6.89 12.24 -0.88
N LEU A 191 -6.28 11.80 0.21
CA LEU A 191 -6.92 10.89 1.17
C LEU A 191 -8.09 11.56 1.92
N GLU A 192 -8.03 12.88 2.12
CA GLU A 192 -9.11 13.71 2.67
C GLU A 192 -10.20 14.04 1.63
N ARG A 193 -10.02 13.63 0.36
CA ARG A 193 -10.93 13.88 -0.75
C ARG A 193 -11.09 15.35 -1.13
N THR A 194 -10.08 16.17 -0.83
CA THR A 194 -10.08 17.62 -1.09
C THR A 194 -9.21 18.02 -2.26
N HIS A 195 -8.29 17.16 -2.71
CA HIS A 195 -7.36 17.50 -3.78
C HIS A 195 -8.07 17.56 -5.15
N PRO A 196 -7.82 18.59 -5.98
CA PRO A 196 -8.37 18.69 -7.34
C PRO A 196 -8.02 17.54 -8.30
N LEU A 197 -7.12 16.63 -7.91
CA LEU A 197 -6.76 15.46 -8.75
C LEU A 197 -7.88 14.41 -8.78
N LEU A 198 -8.77 14.43 -7.79
CA LEU A 198 -9.91 13.52 -7.70
C LEU A 198 -11.09 13.97 -8.55
N SER A 199 -11.16 15.25 -8.92
CA SER A 199 -12.16 15.71 -9.88
C SER A 199 -12.00 14.97 -11.20
N LYS A 200 -13.12 14.81 -11.95
CA LYS A 200 -13.16 14.09 -13.22
C LYS A 200 -11.96 14.45 -14.11
N GLY A 201 -11.03 13.50 -14.18
CA GLY A 201 -9.80 13.62 -14.95
C GLY A 201 -10.03 13.34 -16.43
N GLU A 202 -8.95 13.42 -17.19
CA GLU A 202 -8.93 13.04 -18.60
C GLU A 202 -8.74 11.52 -18.72
N GLY A 203 -9.35 10.88 -19.72
CA GLY A 203 -9.17 9.44 -19.97
C GLY A 203 -10.43 8.58 -19.80
N GLU A 204 -10.24 7.28 -19.97
CA GLU A 204 -11.28 6.24 -19.81
C GLU A 204 -11.47 5.80 -18.34
N GLU A 205 -10.59 6.24 -17.44
CA GLU A 205 -10.65 5.93 -16.02
C GLU A 205 -11.89 6.56 -15.36
N THR A 206 -12.73 5.72 -14.76
CA THR A 206 -13.89 6.16 -13.97
C THR A 206 -13.44 6.92 -12.72
N ASP A 207 -14.32 7.77 -12.17
CA ASP A 207 -13.99 8.55 -10.96
C ASP A 207 -13.61 7.64 -9.77
N ASN A 208 -14.26 6.47 -9.64
CA ASN A 208 -13.93 5.50 -8.60
C ASN A 208 -12.56 4.84 -8.83
N GLN A 209 -12.24 4.43 -10.07
CA GLN A 209 -10.91 3.87 -10.38
C GLN A 209 -9.79 4.88 -10.10
N ARG A 210 -10.04 6.16 -10.44
CA ARG A 210 -9.12 7.26 -10.15
C ARG A 210 -8.92 7.47 -8.65
N GLU A 211 -10.02 7.49 -7.89
CA GLU A 211 -9.96 7.60 -6.43
C GLU A 211 -9.15 6.45 -5.82
N CYS A 212 -9.43 5.20 -6.22
CA CYS A 212 -8.69 4.03 -5.72
C CYS A 212 -7.19 4.13 -6.03
N ARG A 213 -6.84 4.44 -7.29
CA ARG A 213 -5.43 4.54 -7.72
C ARG A 213 -4.69 5.65 -6.97
N LEU A 214 -5.26 6.86 -6.93
CA LEU A 214 -4.63 8.00 -6.28
C LEU A 214 -4.54 7.81 -4.76
N SER A 215 -5.54 7.18 -4.14
CA SER A 215 -5.51 6.87 -2.71
C SER A 215 -4.44 5.84 -2.37
N ALA A 216 -4.33 4.76 -3.15
CA ALA A 216 -3.28 3.76 -2.95
C ALA A 216 -1.88 4.36 -3.10
N GLN A 217 -1.68 5.18 -4.15
CA GLN A 217 -0.42 5.92 -4.37
C GLN A 217 -0.12 6.90 -3.23
N SER A 218 -1.14 7.57 -2.69
CA SER A 218 -0.99 8.50 -1.56
C SER A 218 -0.57 7.79 -0.28
N LEU A 219 -1.14 6.62 0.00
CA LEU A 219 -0.74 5.81 1.16
C LEU A 219 0.69 5.30 1.04
N ALA A 220 1.08 4.79 -0.13
CA ALA A 220 2.45 4.36 -0.41
C ALA A 220 3.44 5.53 -0.30
N CYS A 221 3.05 6.71 -0.79
CA CYS A 221 3.83 7.93 -0.65
C CYS A 221 4.03 8.31 0.81
N LEU A 222 2.96 8.44 1.60
CA LEU A 222 3.06 8.76 3.02
C LEU A 222 3.92 7.74 3.78
N ALA A 223 3.71 6.44 3.55
CA ALA A 223 4.50 5.38 4.19
C ALA A 223 6.01 5.46 3.86
N SER A 224 6.39 6.05 2.73
CA SER A 224 7.79 6.30 2.39
C SER A 224 8.32 7.64 2.93
N LEU A 225 7.46 8.65 3.11
CA LEU A 225 7.88 9.98 3.53
C LEU A 225 7.96 10.13 5.05
N CYS A 226 7.28 9.29 5.84
CA CYS A 226 7.20 9.44 7.30
C CYS A 226 8.56 9.56 8.00
N GLU A 227 9.58 8.80 7.58
CA GLU A 227 10.95 8.87 8.14
C GLU A 227 11.65 10.22 7.93
N ARG A 228 11.14 11.04 7.01
CA ARG A 228 11.78 12.28 6.55
C ARG A 228 11.00 13.51 6.97
N LEU A 229 9.81 13.33 7.55
CA LEU A 229 8.96 14.39 8.06
C LEU A 229 9.37 14.67 9.51
N ASP A 230 10.11 15.76 9.73
CA ASP A 230 10.63 16.13 11.05
C ASP A 230 9.61 16.89 11.92
N SER A 231 8.49 17.34 11.34
CA SER A 231 7.52 18.18 12.04
C SER A 231 6.52 17.37 12.88
N ALA A 232 6.35 17.76 14.14
CA ALA A 232 5.27 17.26 14.99
C ALA A 232 3.87 17.48 14.40
N GLY A 233 3.66 18.56 13.63
CA GLY A 233 2.37 18.87 13.00
C GLY A 233 1.95 17.88 11.90
N GLU A 234 2.89 17.43 11.08
CA GLU A 234 2.65 16.50 9.97
C GLU A 234 2.34 15.11 10.51
N ARG A 235 3.07 14.69 11.55
CA ARG A 235 2.74 13.51 12.34
C ARG A 235 1.31 13.58 12.84
N GLU A 236 0.92 14.69 13.48
CA GLU A 236 -0.42 14.86 14.03
C GLU A 236 -1.50 14.79 12.93
N ARG A 237 -1.25 15.36 11.75
CA ARG A 237 -2.17 15.29 10.61
C ARG A 237 -2.34 13.86 10.09
N ILE A 238 -1.26 13.10 9.94
CA ILE A 238 -1.31 11.70 9.50
C ILE A 238 -2.06 10.84 10.53
N VAL A 239 -1.79 11.04 11.82
CA VAL A 239 -2.50 10.33 12.90
C VAL A 239 -3.99 10.69 12.91
N LYS A 240 -4.34 11.97 12.81
CA LYS A 240 -5.75 12.42 12.72
C LYS A 240 -6.48 11.82 11.52
N LEU A 241 -5.79 11.65 10.38
CA LEU A 241 -6.34 11.03 9.19
C LEU A 241 -6.77 9.57 9.46
N ILE A 242 -5.91 8.76 10.07
CA ILE A 242 -6.23 7.35 10.36
C ILE A 242 -7.23 7.19 11.51
N GLN A 243 -7.28 8.15 12.44
CA GLN A 243 -8.24 8.16 13.55
C GLN A 243 -9.63 8.65 13.14
N ASN A 244 -9.75 9.39 12.04
CA ASN A 244 -11.04 9.84 11.53
C ASN A 244 -11.88 8.64 11.07
N ARG A 245 -12.84 8.23 11.90
CA ARG A 245 -13.68 7.04 11.67
C ARG A 245 -14.40 7.04 10.33
N HIS A 246 -14.82 8.20 9.82
CA HIS A 246 -15.53 8.29 8.55
C HIS A 246 -14.57 8.06 7.38
N LEU A 247 -13.46 8.82 7.33
CA LEU A 247 -12.45 8.67 6.29
C LEU A 247 -11.83 7.27 6.30
N TYR A 248 -11.53 6.76 7.49
CA TYR A 248 -11.01 5.42 7.70
C TYR A 248 -11.90 4.35 7.05
N LYS A 249 -13.21 4.36 7.37
CA LYS A 249 -14.17 3.40 6.80
C LYS A 249 -14.23 3.48 5.28
N GLN A 250 -14.18 4.70 4.73
CA GLN A 250 -14.20 4.89 3.28
C GLN A 250 -12.92 4.37 2.62
N LEU A 251 -11.74 4.61 3.21
CA LEU A 251 -10.45 4.16 2.66
C LEU A 251 -10.30 2.65 2.74
N ILE A 252 -10.59 2.03 3.89
CA ILE A 252 -10.41 0.58 4.09
C ILE A 252 -11.33 -0.24 3.16
N SER A 253 -12.48 0.31 2.76
CA SER A 253 -13.41 -0.34 1.83
C SER A 253 -13.25 0.09 0.37
N CYS A 254 -12.28 0.96 0.05
CA CYS A 254 -12.15 1.59 -1.27
C CYS A 254 -11.69 0.58 -2.32
N SER A 255 -10.54 -0.06 -2.10
CA SER A 255 -10.05 -1.17 -2.91
C SER A 255 -9.04 -2.02 -2.13
N PRO A 256 -8.74 -3.24 -2.59
CA PRO A 256 -7.66 -4.08 -2.03
C PRO A 256 -6.33 -3.34 -1.87
N GLN A 257 -5.95 -2.55 -2.87
CA GLN A 257 -4.70 -1.77 -2.88
C GLN A 257 -4.72 -0.64 -1.85
N VAL A 258 -5.87 0.04 -1.68
CA VAL A 258 -6.02 1.08 -0.65
C VAL A 258 -5.98 0.46 0.74
N MET A 259 -6.66 -0.67 0.95
CA MET A 259 -6.61 -1.40 2.22
C MET A 259 -5.19 -1.85 2.57
N SER A 260 -4.49 -2.46 1.61
CA SER A 260 -3.08 -2.83 1.75
C SER A 260 -2.19 -1.62 2.07
N GLY A 261 -2.43 -0.48 1.42
CA GLY A 261 -1.73 0.78 1.70
C GLY A 261 -2.00 1.32 3.11
N MET A 262 -3.22 1.17 3.62
CA MET A 262 -3.59 1.57 4.99
C MET A 262 -2.82 0.75 6.03
N PHE A 263 -2.68 -0.56 5.82
CA PHE A 263 -1.87 -1.42 6.69
C PHE A 263 -0.37 -1.11 6.56
N SER A 264 0.13 -0.92 5.34
CA SER A 264 1.54 -0.52 5.11
C SER A 264 1.88 0.80 5.83
N LEU A 265 1.00 1.81 5.73
CA LEU A 265 1.14 3.06 6.47
C LEU A 265 1.09 2.80 7.98
N GLY A 266 0.10 2.09 8.48
CA GLY A 266 -0.02 1.72 9.91
C GLY A 266 1.28 1.14 10.45
N SER A 267 1.78 0.07 9.82
CA SER A 267 3.07 -0.57 10.14
C SER A 267 4.24 0.43 10.16
N ARG A 268 4.32 1.34 9.19
CA ARG A 268 5.36 2.36 9.17
C ARG A 268 5.26 3.32 10.37
N LEU A 269 4.06 3.76 10.73
CA LEU A 269 3.86 4.66 11.87
C LEU A 269 4.26 3.97 13.18
N LEU A 270 4.03 2.66 13.31
CA LEU A 270 4.49 1.88 14.45
C LEU A 270 6.01 1.81 14.55
N ILE A 271 6.70 1.63 13.42
CA ILE A 271 8.19 1.64 13.35
C ILE A 271 8.78 2.98 13.82
N LEU A 272 8.03 4.07 13.69
CA LEU A 272 8.48 5.43 14.02
C LEU A 272 8.06 5.87 15.43
N ASP A 273 7.61 4.95 16.28
CA ASP A 273 7.10 5.21 17.64
C ASP A 273 5.86 6.13 17.66
N TRP A 274 4.98 6.00 16.66
CA TRP A 274 3.69 6.73 16.59
C TRP A 274 2.51 5.83 16.99
N ALA A 275 2.79 4.82 17.81
CA ALA A 275 1.88 3.74 18.17
C ALA A 275 0.54 4.18 18.75
N GLU A 276 0.53 5.14 19.68
CA GLU A 276 -0.69 5.58 20.34
C GLU A 276 -1.77 6.03 19.33
N GLY A 277 -1.36 6.75 18.30
CA GLY A 277 -2.25 7.21 17.24
C GLY A 277 -2.88 6.06 16.43
N VAL A 278 -2.07 5.06 16.12
CA VAL A 278 -2.48 3.85 15.37
C VAL A 278 -3.40 2.97 16.22
N LEU A 279 -3.09 2.77 17.49
CA LEU A 279 -3.85 1.92 18.40
C LEU A 279 -5.25 2.47 18.70
N GLN A 280 -5.39 3.79 18.70
CA GLN A 280 -6.69 4.46 18.84
C GLN A 280 -7.53 4.45 17.55
N SER A 281 -6.96 4.03 16.42
CA SER A 281 -7.64 3.96 15.13
C SER A 281 -8.40 2.65 14.92
N GLY A 282 -9.06 2.50 13.77
CA GLY A 282 -9.64 1.21 13.35
C GLY A 282 -8.61 0.22 12.79
N LEU A 283 -7.38 0.66 12.48
CA LEU A 283 -6.37 -0.15 11.79
C LEU A 283 -6.06 -1.48 12.49
N PRO A 284 -5.83 -1.54 13.81
CA PRO A 284 -5.48 -2.81 14.45
C PRO A 284 -6.60 -3.85 14.35
N ALA A 285 -7.85 -3.43 14.53
CA ALA A 285 -9.01 -4.29 14.42
C ALA A 285 -9.18 -4.83 13.00
N SER A 286 -9.02 -3.98 11.99
CA SER A 286 -9.12 -4.41 10.59
C SER A 286 -7.91 -5.21 10.11
N ALA A 287 -6.70 -4.93 10.61
CA ALA A 287 -5.53 -5.74 10.31
C ALA A 287 -5.72 -7.15 10.88
N LEU A 288 -6.15 -7.27 12.15
CA LEU A 288 -6.51 -8.55 12.74
C LEU A 288 -7.58 -9.30 11.93
N SER A 289 -8.62 -8.59 11.46
CA SER A 289 -9.68 -9.21 10.68
C SER A 289 -9.27 -9.62 9.26
N ASN A 290 -8.12 -9.15 8.76
CA ASN A 290 -7.62 -9.40 7.40
C ASN A 290 -6.28 -10.15 7.40
N LEU A 291 -5.91 -10.79 8.50
CA LEU A 291 -4.76 -11.68 8.54
C LEU A 291 -4.94 -12.83 7.53
N ASP A 292 -6.08 -13.48 7.56
CA ASP A 292 -6.47 -14.59 6.69
C ASP A 292 -7.01 -14.14 5.32
N ASN A 293 -6.66 -12.92 4.86
CA ASN A 293 -7.20 -12.40 3.61
C ASN A 293 -6.70 -13.22 2.40
N PRO A 294 -7.59 -13.61 1.45
CA PRO A 294 -7.20 -14.36 0.27
C PRO A 294 -6.21 -13.60 -0.62
N ASP A 295 -6.20 -12.26 -0.59
CA ASP A 295 -5.12 -11.46 -1.16
C ASP A 295 -3.92 -11.47 -0.21
N ARG A 296 -2.90 -12.24 -0.58
CA ARG A 296 -1.65 -12.39 0.16
C ARG A 296 -0.98 -11.05 0.50
N THR A 297 -1.11 -10.04 -0.36
CA THR A 297 -0.51 -8.72 -0.14
C THR A 297 -1.17 -8.00 1.03
N ILE A 298 -2.50 -8.14 1.15
CA ILE A 298 -3.26 -7.60 2.27
C ILE A 298 -2.89 -8.32 3.56
N GLY A 299 -2.89 -9.66 3.54
CA GLY A 299 -2.52 -10.48 4.70
C GLY A 299 -1.11 -10.15 5.22
N GLN A 300 -0.13 -10.03 4.33
CA GLN A 300 1.25 -9.67 4.69
C GLN A 300 1.36 -8.28 5.33
N HIS A 301 0.70 -7.27 4.77
CA HIS A 301 0.75 -5.92 5.36
C HIS A 301 -0.06 -5.84 6.67
N ALA A 302 -1.17 -6.57 6.78
CA ALA A 302 -1.94 -6.71 8.01
C ALA A 302 -1.08 -7.34 9.11
N GLU A 303 -0.38 -8.44 8.81
CA GLU A 303 0.57 -9.08 9.70
C GLU A 303 1.68 -8.11 10.14
N CYS A 304 2.29 -7.38 9.20
CA CYS A 304 3.33 -6.41 9.54
C CYS A 304 2.83 -5.33 10.50
N THR A 305 1.57 -4.93 10.38
CA THR A 305 0.93 -3.96 11.28
C THR A 305 0.74 -4.55 12.68
N GLN A 306 0.40 -5.84 12.78
CA GLN A 306 0.21 -6.51 14.06
C GLN A 306 1.54 -6.83 14.78
N ASN A 307 2.50 -7.40 14.06
CA ASN A 307 3.73 -7.96 14.63
C ASN A 307 4.61 -6.92 15.36
N ARG A 308 4.59 -5.67 14.92
CA ARG A 308 5.47 -4.61 15.47
C ARG A 308 4.99 -4.03 16.79
N ASP A 309 3.69 -4.12 17.08
CA ASP A 309 3.10 -3.60 18.33
C ASP A 309 3.35 -4.51 19.53
N MET A 310 3.63 -5.79 19.29
CA MET A 310 3.65 -6.82 20.33
C MET A 310 4.85 -6.74 21.29
N GLY A 311 5.97 -6.21 20.83
CA GLY A 311 7.19 -6.14 21.65
C GLY A 311 7.25 -4.94 22.60
N SER A 312 6.50 -3.86 22.34
CA SER A 312 6.69 -2.57 23.02
C SER A 312 5.42 -1.97 23.66
N ILE A 313 4.20 -2.36 23.27
CA ILE A 313 2.97 -1.64 23.66
C ILE A 313 1.88 -2.57 24.27
N GLY A 314 2.32 -3.57 25.06
CA GLY A 314 1.49 -4.63 25.66
C GLY A 314 0.07 -4.22 26.13
N PRO A 315 -0.13 -3.17 26.94
CA PRO A 315 -1.45 -2.85 27.52
C PRO A 315 -2.51 -2.38 26.52
N ALA A 316 -2.13 -1.58 25.51
CA ALA A 316 -3.09 -1.07 24.53
C ALA A 316 -3.40 -2.12 23.45
N TYR A 317 -2.45 -3.01 23.16
CA TYR A 317 -2.65 -4.18 22.31
C TYR A 317 -3.69 -5.15 22.91
N ILE A 318 -3.61 -5.41 24.21
CA ILE A 318 -4.61 -6.20 24.97
C ILE A 318 -6.03 -5.63 24.80
N SER A 319 -6.19 -4.30 24.84
CA SER A 319 -7.52 -3.65 24.69
C SER A 319 -8.16 -3.86 23.31
N ILE A 320 -7.35 -4.10 22.28
CA ILE A 320 -7.80 -4.39 20.91
C ILE A 320 -8.21 -5.86 20.80
N PHE A 321 -7.43 -6.77 21.39
CA PHE A 321 -7.72 -8.21 21.40
C PHE A 321 -8.95 -8.54 22.25
N GLY A 322 -9.16 -7.82 23.35
CA GLY A 322 -10.39 -7.93 24.15
C GLY A 322 -11.67 -7.53 23.42
N ARG A 323 -11.59 -6.92 22.22
CA ARG A 323 -12.75 -6.64 21.36
C ARG A 323 -13.15 -7.80 20.45
N PHE A 324 -12.31 -8.82 20.32
CA PHE A 324 -12.55 -9.98 19.49
C PHE A 324 -12.66 -11.24 20.34
N PRO A 325 -13.50 -12.23 19.95
CA PRO A 325 -13.51 -13.52 20.62
C PRO A 325 -12.11 -14.14 20.54
N PRO A 326 -11.52 -14.61 21.65
CA PRO A 326 -10.17 -15.18 21.68
C PRO A 326 -9.98 -16.35 20.69
N SER A 327 -11.05 -17.10 20.41
CA SER A 327 -11.09 -18.18 19.41
C SER A 327 -10.79 -17.70 17.99
N VAL A 328 -11.41 -16.60 17.58
CA VAL A 328 -11.28 -16.06 16.22
C VAL A 328 -9.89 -15.45 16.03
N THR A 329 -9.39 -14.77 17.06
CA THR A 329 -8.08 -14.15 17.04
C THR A 329 -6.96 -15.20 16.87
N VAL A 330 -6.97 -16.25 17.69
CA VAL A 330 -5.98 -17.33 17.63
C VAL A 330 -6.08 -18.07 16.30
N GLN A 331 -7.28 -18.39 15.83
CA GLN A 331 -7.48 -19.02 14.52
C GLN A 331 -6.95 -18.17 13.36
N LYS A 332 -7.08 -16.84 13.41
CA LYS A 332 -6.57 -15.95 12.35
C LYS A 332 -5.07 -15.82 12.33
N TYR A 333 -4.43 -15.79 13.50
CA TYR A 333 -2.97 -15.84 13.58
C TYR A 333 -2.42 -17.17 13.08
N LEU A 334 -3.10 -18.28 13.39
CA LEU A 334 -2.73 -19.60 12.90
C LEU A 334 -2.97 -19.76 11.39
N ALA A 335 -4.10 -19.26 10.87
CA ALA A 335 -4.43 -19.30 9.44
C ALA A 335 -3.44 -18.49 8.57
N LEU A 336 -2.89 -17.40 9.09
CA LEU A 336 -1.89 -16.58 8.40
C LEU A 336 -0.60 -17.35 8.10
N ASP A 337 -0.23 -18.27 8.99
CA ASP A 337 0.97 -19.08 8.92
C ASP A 337 0.77 -20.42 8.18
N CYS A 338 -0.47 -20.91 8.08
CA CYS A 338 -0.80 -22.16 7.35
C CYS A 338 -0.71 -22.05 5.82
N GLY A 339 -0.61 -20.83 5.25
CA GLY A 339 -0.37 -20.63 3.81
C GLY A 339 1.07 -20.95 3.36
N VAL A 340 2.01 -21.07 4.31
CA VAL A 340 3.41 -21.47 4.07
C VAL A 340 3.86 -22.38 5.23
N PRO A 341 3.71 -23.73 5.11
CA PRO A 341 3.87 -24.70 6.22
C PRO A 341 5.19 -24.64 7.00
N VAL A 342 6.24 -24.02 6.43
CA VAL A 342 7.60 -23.98 6.99
C VAL A 342 7.81 -22.80 7.93
N LEU A 343 7.10 -21.67 7.77
CA LEU A 343 7.31 -20.46 8.59
C LEU A 343 6.54 -20.45 9.92
N HIS A 344 5.42 -21.17 9.98
CA HIS A 344 4.55 -21.31 11.17
C HIS A 344 5.33 -21.59 12.45
N TRP A 345 6.20 -22.58 12.40
CA TRP A 345 6.92 -23.09 13.56
C TRP A 345 8.18 -22.31 13.92
N MET A 346 8.72 -21.51 12.99
CA MET A 346 9.89 -20.68 13.27
C MET A 346 9.52 -19.45 14.13
N ASN A 347 8.27 -18.96 14.00
CA ASN A 347 7.78 -17.76 14.69
C ASN A 347 6.90 -18.06 15.93
N LEU A 348 6.65 -19.34 16.21
CA LEU A 348 5.74 -19.83 17.25
C LEU A 348 6.08 -19.27 18.65
N GLU A 349 7.32 -19.46 19.09
CA GLU A 349 7.82 -18.99 20.40
C GLU A 349 7.90 -17.45 20.47
N SER A 350 8.39 -16.80 19.42
CA SER A 350 8.67 -15.36 19.45
C SER A 350 7.46 -14.47 19.23
N LYS A 351 6.36 -14.98 18.63
CA LYS A 351 5.18 -14.18 18.26
C LYS A 351 3.87 -14.77 18.77
N LEU A 352 3.56 -16.02 18.42
CA LEU A 352 2.27 -16.62 18.74
C LEU A 352 2.09 -16.77 20.25
N MET A 353 3.12 -17.27 20.93
CA MET A 353 3.04 -17.48 22.38
C MET A 353 2.93 -16.19 23.19
N VAL A 354 3.51 -15.09 22.70
CA VAL A 354 3.32 -13.76 23.31
C VAL A 354 1.84 -13.35 23.25
N ILE A 355 1.14 -13.58 22.13
CA ILE A 355 -0.30 -13.32 22.01
C ILE A 355 -1.10 -14.21 22.95
N VAL A 356 -0.79 -15.50 22.96
CA VAL A 356 -1.50 -16.47 23.77
C VAL A 356 -1.37 -16.10 25.25
N LYS A 357 -0.16 -15.81 25.74
CA LYS A 357 0.10 -15.36 27.12
C LYS A 357 -0.64 -14.08 27.45
N LEU A 358 -0.47 -13.03 26.64
CA LEU A 358 -1.16 -11.74 26.87
C LEU A 358 -2.69 -11.89 26.87
N THR A 359 -3.23 -12.76 26.00
CA THR A 359 -4.66 -13.03 25.97
C THR A 359 -5.09 -13.83 27.21
N PHE A 360 -4.36 -14.88 27.57
CA PHE A 360 -4.62 -15.72 28.73
C PHE A 360 -4.69 -14.92 30.04
N ASP A 361 -3.76 -13.98 30.23
CA ASP A 361 -3.69 -13.12 31.42
C ASP A 361 -4.89 -12.17 31.56
N ASN A 362 -5.60 -11.89 30.47
CA ASN A 362 -6.70 -10.92 30.43
C ASN A 362 -8.08 -11.57 30.22
N VAL A 363 -8.13 -12.88 30.02
CA VAL A 363 -9.37 -13.66 29.92
C VAL A 363 -9.89 -13.96 31.34
N SER A 364 -11.21 -13.94 31.52
CA SER A 364 -11.83 -14.25 32.82
C SER A 364 -11.45 -15.67 33.26
N SER A 365 -11.37 -15.94 34.57
CA SER A 365 -11.02 -17.27 35.08
C SER A 365 -11.89 -18.39 34.49
N MET A 366 -13.18 -18.12 34.24
CA MET A 366 -14.10 -19.09 33.65
C MET A 366 -13.87 -19.37 32.16
N ASP A 367 -13.18 -18.47 31.45
CA ASP A 367 -12.96 -18.54 30.00
C ASP A 367 -11.54 -19.02 29.64
N LYS A 368 -10.63 -19.10 30.64
CA LYS A 368 -9.23 -19.51 30.47
C LYS A 368 -9.10 -20.93 29.90
N GLU A 369 -9.82 -21.89 30.47
CA GLU A 369 -9.78 -23.30 30.04
C GLU A 369 -10.38 -23.50 28.64
N PRO A 370 -11.58 -22.97 28.30
CA PRO A 370 -12.08 -22.97 26.92
C PRO A 370 -11.16 -22.25 25.92
N PHE A 371 -10.45 -21.20 26.36
CA PHE A 371 -9.47 -20.51 25.52
C PHE A 371 -8.27 -21.39 25.22
N LEU A 372 -7.64 -21.98 26.25
CA LEU A 372 -6.50 -22.87 26.08
C LEU A 372 -6.84 -24.11 25.26
N GLY A 373 -8.03 -24.69 25.44
CA GLY A 373 -8.47 -25.84 24.62
C GLY A 373 -8.47 -25.52 23.13
N ARG A 374 -8.96 -24.34 22.74
CA ARG A 374 -8.94 -23.89 21.34
C ARG A 374 -7.54 -23.57 20.83
N VAL A 375 -6.70 -22.97 21.67
CA VAL A 375 -5.29 -22.72 21.33
C VAL A 375 -4.58 -24.04 21.08
N LEU A 376 -4.81 -25.04 21.94
CA LEU A 376 -4.23 -26.36 21.82
C LEU A 376 -4.72 -27.10 20.57
N ASP A 377 -6.03 -27.10 20.32
CA ASP A 377 -6.62 -27.67 19.11
C ASP A 377 -5.93 -27.14 17.85
N ALA A 378 -5.74 -25.82 17.81
CA ALA A 378 -5.21 -25.13 16.66
C ALA A 378 -3.66 -25.17 16.60
N PHE A 379 -2.97 -25.34 17.73
CA PHE A 379 -1.53 -25.61 17.80
C PHE A 379 -1.17 -26.95 17.16
N PHE A 380 -2.04 -27.95 17.27
CA PHE A 380 -1.82 -29.27 16.65
C PHE A 380 -2.47 -29.41 15.26
N ASP A 381 -3.24 -28.42 14.81
CA ASP A 381 -3.87 -28.43 13.49
C ASP A 381 -2.83 -28.11 12.40
N GLY A 382 -2.76 -28.95 11.35
CA GLY A 382 -1.83 -28.72 10.24
C GLY A 382 -0.35 -29.02 10.51
N MET A 383 0.00 -29.81 11.54
CA MET A 383 1.39 -30.25 11.74
C MET A 383 1.94 -30.92 10.45
N PRO A 384 3.03 -30.41 9.87
CA PRO A 384 3.64 -31.04 8.71
C PRO A 384 4.22 -32.39 9.14
N ALA A 385 3.94 -33.43 8.35
CA ALA A 385 4.58 -34.74 8.51
C ALA A 385 6.11 -34.68 8.29
N ASP A 386 6.60 -33.61 7.65
CA ASP A 386 8.01 -33.39 7.36
C ASP A 386 8.66 -32.38 8.33
N SER A 387 9.86 -32.74 8.79
CA SER A 387 10.73 -32.10 9.80
C SER A 387 11.30 -30.72 9.42
N SER A 388 10.63 -29.98 8.54
CA SER A 388 11.10 -28.69 8.02
C SER A 388 11.04 -27.52 9.03
N PHE A 389 10.70 -27.77 10.30
CA PHE A 389 10.54 -26.76 11.32
C PHE A 389 11.53 -26.81 12.49
N SER A 390 11.69 -25.68 13.19
CA SER A 390 12.48 -25.61 14.43
C SER A 390 11.78 -26.38 15.55
N VAL A 391 12.18 -27.65 15.73
CA VAL A 391 11.71 -28.52 16.83
C VAL A 391 11.93 -27.85 18.19
N SER A 392 13.00 -27.06 18.35
CA SER A 392 13.28 -26.32 19.58
C SER A 392 12.21 -25.27 19.89
N ASN A 393 11.85 -24.44 18.91
CA ASN A 393 10.85 -23.38 19.10
C ASN A 393 9.46 -23.99 19.33
N TRP A 394 9.18 -25.11 18.67
CA TRP A 394 7.97 -25.90 18.87
C TRP A 394 7.86 -26.43 20.30
N ALA A 395 8.92 -27.08 20.77
CA ALA A 395 8.96 -27.67 22.11
C ALA A 395 8.85 -26.59 23.19
N ASN A 396 9.56 -25.46 23.02
CA ASN A 396 9.47 -24.33 23.95
C ASN A 396 8.04 -23.78 24.03
N ALA A 397 7.37 -23.57 22.88
CA ALA A 397 5.98 -23.11 22.89
C ALA A 397 5.01 -24.12 23.53
N LEU A 398 5.21 -25.42 23.30
CA LEU A 398 4.42 -26.46 23.96
C LEU A 398 4.62 -26.44 25.47
N VAL A 399 5.86 -26.26 25.94
CA VAL A 399 6.18 -26.11 27.38
C VAL A 399 5.44 -24.90 27.94
N GLU A 400 5.48 -23.76 27.26
CA GLU A 400 4.74 -22.56 27.70
C GLU A 400 3.22 -22.76 27.71
N LEU A 401 2.66 -23.50 26.74
CA LEU A 401 1.24 -23.88 26.74
C LEU A 401 0.89 -24.78 27.92
N ALA A 402 1.77 -25.74 28.25
CA ALA A 402 1.60 -26.60 29.41
C ALA A 402 1.69 -25.78 30.70
N GLU A 403 2.66 -24.87 30.82
CA GLU A 403 2.79 -23.98 31.97
C GLU A 403 1.51 -23.17 32.17
N MET A 404 0.93 -22.57 31.12
CA MET A 404 -0.35 -21.86 31.23
C MET A 404 -1.54 -22.77 31.57
N ALA A 405 -1.57 -23.98 31.01
CA ALA A 405 -2.60 -24.98 31.30
C ALA A 405 -2.59 -25.44 32.76
N PHE A 406 -1.42 -25.42 33.40
CA PHE A 406 -1.19 -26.01 34.71
C PHE A 406 -0.75 -25.00 35.79
N SER A 407 -0.65 -23.70 35.48
CA SER A 407 -0.14 -22.68 36.40
C SER A 407 -1.03 -22.42 37.62
N ASP A 408 -2.33 -22.75 37.55
CA ASP A 408 -3.32 -22.52 38.61
C ASP A 408 -3.78 -23.83 39.30
N LEU A 409 -2.94 -24.87 39.35
CA LEU A 409 -3.29 -26.20 39.91
C LEU A 409 -3.52 -26.25 41.43
N ASP A 410 -3.28 -25.17 42.18
CA ASP A 410 -3.30 -25.19 43.66
C ASP A 410 -4.65 -24.81 44.31
N SER A 411 -5.70 -24.48 43.55
CA SER A 411 -7.03 -24.18 44.14
C SER A 411 -7.98 -25.37 44.05
N ALA A 412 -8.25 -26.01 45.20
CA ALA A 412 -8.95 -27.28 45.35
C ALA A 412 -10.44 -27.36 44.92
N ASP A 413 -11.02 -26.29 44.36
CA ASP A 413 -12.48 -26.16 44.15
C ASP A 413 -12.94 -26.36 42.68
N GLU A 414 -12.04 -26.63 41.72
CA GLU A 414 -12.34 -26.78 40.28
C GLU A 414 -12.14 -28.20 39.70
N ASN A 415 -12.00 -29.22 40.55
CA ASN A 415 -11.48 -30.54 40.15
C ASN A 415 -12.27 -31.30 39.08
N MET A 416 -13.58 -31.09 38.92
CA MET A 416 -14.41 -31.93 38.03
C MET A 416 -14.50 -31.42 36.58
N LYS A 417 -14.22 -30.13 36.31
CA LYS A 417 -14.15 -29.60 34.94
C LYS A 417 -12.76 -29.77 34.33
N ARG A 418 -11.72 -29.72 35.17
CA ARG A 418 -10.33 -29.86 34.72
C ARG A 418 -9.96 -31.25 34.24
N GLU A 419 -10.57 -32.33 34.74
CA GLU A 419 -10.25 -33.69 34.25
C GLU A 419 -10.46 -33.82 32.74
N ASP A 420 -11.56 -33.29 32.20
CA ASP A 420 -11.87 -33.29 30.77
C ASP A 420 -10.81 -32.52 29.96
N PHE A 421 -10.34 -31.38 30.46
CA PHE A 421 -9.31 -30.58 29.79
C PHE A 421 -7.92 -31.21 29.89
N VAL A 422 -7.57 -31.80 31.03
CA VAL A 422 -6.32 -32.55 31.19
C VAL A 422 -6.29 -33.74 30.24
N GLU A 423 -7.38 -34.49 30.16
CA GLU A 423 -7.52 -35.60 29.20
C GLU A 423 -7.43 -35.10 27.75
N HIS A 424 -8.11 -34.00 27.42
CA HIS A 424 -8.00 -33.37 26.11
C HIS A 424 -6.56 -32.95 25.78
N PHE A 425 -5.85 -32.36 26.75
CA PHE A 425 -4.47 -31.92 26.59
C PHE A 425 -3.53 -33.09 26.26
N PHE A 426 -3.55 -34.13 27.08
CA PHE A 426 -2.72 -35.31 26.87
C PHE A 426 -3.13 -36.09 25.62
N SER A 427 -4.42 -36.16 25.30
CA SER A 427 -4.89 -36.78 24.06
C SER A 427 -4.30 -36.10 22.83
N LYS A 428 -4.28 -34.76 22.78
CA LYS A 428 -3.67 -34.02 21.67
C LYS A 428 -2.17 -34.24 21.56
N VAL A 429 -1.45 -34.15 22.67
CA VAL A 429 0.00 -34.32 22.73
C VAL A 429 0.40 -35.75 22.31
N CYS A 430 -0.24 -36.76 22.91
CA CYS A 430 0.08 -38.16 22.65
C CYS A 430 -0.30 -38.59 21.23
N ASN A 431 -1.49 -38.24 20.74
CA ASN A 431 -1.93 -38.66 19.40
C ASN A 431 -1.06 -38.06 18.28
N ASN A 432 -0.58 -36.84 18.47
CA ASN A 432 0.23 -36.15 17.46
C ASN A 432 1.72 -36.48 17.57
N LEU A 433 2.28 -36.73 18.76
CA LEU A 433 3.68 -37.14 18.92
C LEU A 433 3.91 -38.63 18.65
N CYS A 434 2.97 -39.51 19.02
CA CYS A 434 3.09 -40.94 18.74
C CYS A 434 2.88 -41.28 17.26
N GLY A 435 2.13 -40.47 16.52
CA GLY A 435 1.96 -40.64 15.07
C GLY A 435 3.22 -40.32 14.25
N THR A 436 4.05 -39.39 14.72
CA THR A 436 5.26 -38.92 14.00
C THR A 436 6.53 -39.71 14.36
N ILE A 437 6.54 -40.47 15.46
CA ILE A 437 7.69 -41.30 15.89
C ILE A 437 7.63 -42.74 15.29
N LEU A 438 6.50 -43.12 14.68
CA LEU A 438 6.28 -44.43 14.07
C LEU A 438 6.40 -44.46 12.52
N LEU A 439 6.81 -43.35 11.91
CA LEU A 439 7.27 -43.23 10.52
C LEU A 439 8.70 -42.70 10.51
#